data_AF-A0A8H9HDX0-F1
#
_entry.id   AF-A0A8H9HDX0-F1
#
_cell.length_a   1.000
_cell.length_b   1.000
_cell.length_c   1.000
_cell.angle_alpha   90.00
_cell.angle_beta   90.00
_cell.angle_gamma   90.00
#
_symmetry.space_group_name_H-M   'P 1'
#
loop_
_entity.id
_entity.type
_entity.pdbx_description
1 polymer ?
#
loop_
_entity_poly.entity_id
_entity_poly.type
_entity_poly.pdbx_seq_one_letter_code
_entity_poly.pdbx_strand_id
1 'polypeptide(L)'
;MTNHDDNDDGLESTRPLTRRERRGLERLGEVQAERREAAQRQAAERRRAAEEARLRAQRAEAARIEAERREAERMAAERLAAQRRAAEPRFPEVRSASDGVVAEDALETPEPLSTTGGQRALGAALNRSRPRGHAALVLVCLAVAAIIIIPLVLSTVNGKSPASRAVASPTGAAMLPADTPLDQAMTVSGRVGATPVVKLTAPLSAPSSLIIDTLITGEGRALQPGDAALLSIATFSGTDGRNTTSLSAGSSGEEHTSRRLVSVSVDQASLNDLTDIITGTTEGTRLVLRGPVVVDGTPSTEITVIDVLPTTASGTAVAPVAGMPTVIPGDAGAVTLSVTGLPAPTRSTAVILIQGTGEQVHSNSRIIARVQAVSWTDGSVITNDYGATALPVAVELSSAKTYAGLRNHLVDVPVGSRVVLALPADQARGDRPVAVVVDVLAIEEPKTEASGASPGATPTVGTDPELSSRAPSPAAPAATAGN
;
A
#
# COMPACT_ATOMS: atom_id res chain seq x y z
N MET A 1 78.43 15.85 9.08
CA MET A 1 78.76 14.72 8.19
C MET A 1 77.45 14.29 7.56
N THR A 2 77.06 14.93 6.45
CA THR A 2 77.15 14.44 5.02
C THR A 2 76.05 13.40 4.71
N ASN A 3 75.17 13.44 3.70
CA ASN A 3 74.87 14.24 2.49
C ASN A 3 73.34 14.00 2.20
N HIS A 4 72.52 14.95 1.73
CA HIS A 4 72.31 15.49 0.37
C HIS A 4 71.79 14.47 -0.68
N ASP A 5 70.52 14.69 -1.05
CA ASP A 5 69.88 14.80 -2.38
C ASP A 5 69.49 13.59 -3.28
N ASP A 6 68.25 13.77 -3.78
CA ASP A 6 67.65 13.45 -5.08
C ASP A 6 67.35 12.00 -5.50
N ASN A 7 66.08 11.69 -5.77
CA ASN A 7 65.58 11.86 -7.15
C ASN A 7 64.07 11.66 -7.34
N ASP A 8 63.53 12.57 -8.15
CA ASP A 8 62.28 12.58 -8.90
C ASP A 8 62.34 11.58 -10.09
N ASP A 9 61.26 11.48 -10.88
CA ASP A 9 61.08 10.80 -12.18
C ASP A 9 60.24 9.51 -12.21
N GLY A 10 58.93 9.67 -12.01
CA GLY A 10 57.90 8.77 -12.55
C GLY A 10 57.47 9.16 -13.97
N LEU A 11 58.37 9.05 -14.96
CA LEU A 11 58.02 9.23 -16.37
C LEU A 11 57.51 7.91 -16.97
N GLU A 12 56.26 7.95 -17.45
CA GLU A 12 55.66 6.92 -18.28
C GLU A 12 56.56 6.57 -19.47
N SER A 13 56.96 5.30 -19.53
CA SER A 13 57.85 4.78 -20.55
C SER A 13 57.10 4.56 -21.86
N THR A 14 57.04 5.56 -22.73
CA THR A 14 56.52 5.46 -24.10
C THR A 14 57.52 4.78 -25.05
N ARG A 15 57.92 3.54 -24.74
CA ARG A 15 58.74 2.73 -25.67
C ARG A 15 57.81 2.13 -26.74
N PRO A 16 58.12 2.26 -28.03
CA PRO A 16 57.34 1.61 -29.08
C PRO A 16 57.45 0.09 -28.95
N LEU A 17 56.30 -0.59 -28.89
CA LEU A 17 56.20 -2.05 -28.75
C LEU A 17 56.98 -2.76 -29.87
N THR A 18 57.75 -3.78 -29.50
CA THR A 18 58.49 -4.59 -30.48
C THR A 18 57.54 -5.41 -31.34
N ARG A 19 57.96 -5.77 -32.56
CA ARG A 19 57.16 -6.57 -33.51
C ARG A 19 56.75 -7.95 -32.94
N ARG A 20 57.48 -8.47 -31.95
CA ARG A 20 57.13 -9.73 -31.26
C ARG A 20 56.04 -9.51 -30.20
N GLU A 21 56.10 -8.43 -29.43
CA GLU A 21 55.09 -8.10 -28.41
C GLU A 21 53.75 -7.75 -29.05
N ARG A 22 53.75 -7.02 -30.18
CA ARG A 22 52.52 -6.69 -30.92
C ARG A 22 51.77 -7.95 -31.39
N ARG A 23 52.48 -8.93 -31.94
CA ARG A 23 51.90 -10.23 -32.32
C ARG A 23 51.48 -11.08 -31.12
N GLY A 24 52.09 -10.86 -29.95
CA GLY A 24 51.66 -11.48 -28.69
C GLY A 24 50.29 -10.95 -28.23
N LEU A 25 50.12 -9.62 -28.28
CA LEU A 25 48.86 -8.95 -27.94
C LEU A 25 47.74 -9.26 -28.92
N GLU A 26 48.03 -9.33 -30.23
CA GLU A 26 47.05 -9.72 -31.25
C GLU A 26 46.50 -11.13 -30.99
N ARG A 27 47.37 -12.12 -30.71
CA ARG A 27 46.94 -13.49 -30.36
C ARG A 27 46.16 -13.56 -29.06
N LEU A 28 46.50 -12.73 -28.06
CA LEU A 28 45.72 -12.65 -26.82
C LEU A 28 44.35 -12.02 -27.06
N GLY A 29 44.26 -11.01 -27.92
CA GLY A 29 43.00 -10.40 -28.34
C GLY A 29 42.08 -11.38 -29.06
N GLU A 30 42.62 -12.19 -29.96
CA GLU A 30 41.89 -13.25 -30.67
C GLU A 30 41.32 -14.30 -29.70
N VAL A 31 42.15 -14.80 -28.78
CA VAL A 31 41.70 -15.78 -27.76
C VAL A 31 40.64 -15.18 -26.83
N GLN A 32 40.74 -13.90 -26.48
CA GLN A 32 39.71 -13.22 -25.69
C GLN A 32 38.40 -13.01 -26.47
N ALA A 33 38.48 -12.71 -27.78
CA ALA A 33 37.31 -12.59 -28.63
C ALA A 33 36.57 -13.93 -28.76
N GLU A 34 37.30 -15.03 -29.02
CA GLU A 34 36.71 -16.37 -29.09
C GLU A 34 36.02 -16.78 -27.78
N ARG A 35 36.64 -16.47 -26.63
CA ARG A 35 36.03 -16.73 -25.31
C ARG A 35 34.75 -15.91 -25.09
N ARG A 36 34.71 -14.66 -25.55
CA ARG A 36 33.49 -13.82 -25.46
C ARG A 36 32.38 -14.36 -26.34
N GLU A 37 32.68 -14.77 -27.57
CA GLU A 37 31.70 -15.38 -28.46
C GLU A 37 31.17 -16.73 -27.95
N ALA A 38 32.04 -17.56 -27.36
CA ALA A 38 31.62 -18.81 -26.73
C ALA A 38 30.70 -18.56 -25.53
N ALA A 39 31.03 -17.57 -24.68
CA ALA A 39 30.18 -17.17 -23.56
C ALA A 39 28.83 -16.61 -24.02
N GLN A 40 28.80 -15.81 -25.09
CA GLN A 40 27.56 -15.30 -25.67
C GLN A 40 26.67 -16.42 -26.24
N ARG A 41 27.26 -17.42 -26.90
CA ARG A 41 26.53 -18.60 -27.38
C ARG A 41 25.90 -19.39 -26.23
N GLN A 42 26.67 -19.67 -25.18
CA GLN A 42 26.14 -20.35 -23.98
C GLN A 42 25.06 -19.53 -23.27
N ALA A 43 25.19 -18.21 -23.21
CA ALA A 43 24.16 -17.34 -22.64
C ALA A 43 22.87 -17.36 -23.48
N ALA A 44 22.97 -17.36 -24.81
CA ALA A 44 21.83 -17.47 -25.71
C ALA A 44 21.10 -18.82 -25.57
N GLU A 45 21.85 -19.93 -25.46
CA GLU A 45 21.28 -21.26 -25.22
C GLU A 45 20.56 -21.35 -23.89
N ARG A 46 21.13 -20.80 -22.81
CA ARG A 46 20.47 -20.74 -21.49
C ARG A 46 19.19 -19.92 -21.51
N ARG A 47 19.17 -18.81 -22.25
CA ARG A 47 17.96 -17.98 -22.43
C ARG A 47 16.85 -18.76 -23.15
N ARG A 48 17.18 -19.46 -24.24
CA ARG A 48 16.22 -20.31 -24.96
C ARG A 48 15.68 -21.44 -24.07
N ALA A 49 16.56 -22.11 -23.31
CA ALA A 49 16.14 -23.16 -22.39
C ALA A 49 15.22 -22.62 -21.27
N ALA A 50 15.52 -21.44 -20.72
CA ALA A 50 14.68 -20.79 -19.71
C ALA A 50 13.32 -20.37 -20.27
N GLU A 51 13.28 -19.86 -21.50
CA GLU A 51 12.03 -19.49 -22.19
C GLU A 51 11.15 -20.72 -22.45
N GLU A 52 11.73 -21.83 -22.92
CA GLU A 52 11.00 -23.09 -23.07
C GLU A 52 10.48 -23.63 -21.74
N ALA A 53 11.26 -23.53 -20.66
CA ALA A 53 10.83 -23.95 -19.33
C ALA A 53 9.65 -23.09 -18.83
N ARG A 54 9.68 -21.77 -19.07
CA ARG A 54 8.57 -20.86 -18.77
C ARG A 54 7.31 -21.22 -19.54
N LEU A 55 7.42 -21.47 -20.84
CA LEU A 55 6.28 -21.87 -21.67
C LEU A 55 5.69 -23.21 -21.22
N ARG A 56 6.53 -24.18 -20.80
CA ARG A 56 6.06 -25.45 -20.21
C ARG A 56 5.32 -25.24 -18.90
N ALA A 57 5.83 -24.36 -18.02
CA ALA A 57 5.18 -24.04 -16.75
C ALA A 57 3.82 -23.35 -16.95
N GLN A 58 3.75 -22.36 -17.84
CA GLN A 58 2.49 -21.68 -18.18
C GLN A 58 1.44 -22.65 -18.75
N ARG A 59 1.84 -23.60 -19.60
CA ARG A 59 0.92 -24.63 -20.12
C ARG A 59 0.44 -25.58 -19.01
N ALA A 60 1.30 -25.93 -18.07
CA ALA A 60 0.93 -26.79 -16.94
C ALA A 60 -0.05 -26.07 -15.99
N GLU A 61 0.16 -24.79 -15.75
CA GLU A 61 -0.74 -23.97 -14.93
C GLU A 61 -2.10 -23.74 -15.60
N ALA A 62 -2.11 -23.42 -16.90
CA ALA A 62 -3.36 -23.31 -17.66
C ALA A 62 -4.16 -24.63 -17.65
N ALA A 63 -3.48 -25.78 -17.76
CA ALA A 63 -4.13 -27.09 -17.66
C ALA A 63 -4.68 -27.37 -16.25
N ARG A 64 -4.01 -26.90 -15.20
CA ARG A 64 -4.50 -26.97 -13.81
C ARG A 64 -5.78 -26.15 -13.61
N ILE A 65 -5.78 -24.91 -14.07
CA ILE A 65 -6.95 -24.02 -13.97
C ILE A 65 -8.14 -24.62 -14.74
N GLU A 66 -7.90 -25.18 -15.92
CA GLU A 66 -8.96 -25.85 -16.68
C GLU A 66 -9.51 -27.09 -15.97
N ALA A 67 -8.65 -27.87 -15.30
CA ALA A 67 -9.06 -29.02 -14.51
C ALA A 67 -9.93 -28.62 -13.31
N GLU A 68 -9.50 -27.60 -12.56
CA GLU A 68 -10.26 -27.06 -11.41
C GLU A 68 -11.61 -26.50 -11.86
N ARG A 69 -11.66 -25.82 -13.01
CA ARG A 69 -12.91 -25.34 -13.59
C ARG A 69 -13.87 -26.50 -13.94
N ARG A 70 -13.36 -27.58 -14.54
CA ARG A 70 -14.16 -28.76 -14.87
C ARG A 70 -14.68 -29.46 -13.61
N GLU A 71 -13.89 -29.51 -12.55
CA GLU A 71 -14.35 -30.05 -11.25
C GLU A 71 -15.42 -29.16 -10.61
N ALA A 72 -15.24 -27.83 -10.64
CA ALA A 72 -16.25 -26.90 -10.14
C ALA A 72 -17.57 -27.01 -10.91
N GLU A 73 -17.53 -27.15 -12.24
CA GLU A 73 -18.71 -27.37 -13.08
C GLU A 73 -19.41 -28.70 -12.75
N ARG A 74 -18.65 -29.78 -12.50
CA ARG A 74 -19.21 -31.06 -12.04
C ARG A 74 -19.89 -30.93 -10.67
N MET A 75 -19.23 -30.29 -9.71
CA MET A 75 -19.78 -30.07 -8.37
C MET A 75 -21.04 -29.19 -8.41
N ALA A 76 -21.08 -28.19 -9.28
CA ALA A 76 -22.27 -27.36 -9.49
C ALA A 76 -23.42 -28.19 -10.11
N ALA A 77 -23.13 -29.05 -11.08
CA ALA A 77 -24.13 -29.94 -11.68
C ALA A 77 -24.68 -30.95 -10.67
N GLU A 78 -23.82 -31.52 -9.81
CA GLU A 78 -24.24 -32.42 -8.72
C GLU A 78 -25.12 -31.72 -7.68
N ARG A 79 -24.75 -30.50 -7.27
CA ARG A 79 -25.57 -29.68 -6.36
C ARG A 79 -26.94 -29.37 -6.97
N LEU A 80 -26.99 -29.02 -8.26
CA LEU A 80 -28.26 -28.77 -8.94
C LEU A 80 -29.11 -30.05 -9.04
N ALA A 81 -28.49 -31.20 -9.31
CA ALA A 81 -29.18 -32.49 -9.33
C ALA A 81 -29.70 -32.90 -7.95
N ALA A 82 -28.96 -32.61 -6.88
CA ALA A 82 -29.39 -32.84 -5.50
C ALA A 82 -30.55 -31.92 -5.10
N GLN A 83 -30.51 -30.64 -5.49
CA GLN A 83 -31.62 -29.70 -5.29
C GLN A 83 -32.88 -30.13 -6.03
N ARG A 84 -32.75 -30.62 -7.29
CA ARG A 84 -33.88 -31.17 -8.04
C ARG A 84 -34.49 -32.40 -7.38
N ARG A 85 -33.66 -33.33 -6.87
CA ARG A 85 -34.13 -34.50 -6.10
C ARG A 85 -34.81 -34.11 -4.78
N ALA A 86 -34.36 -33.03 -4.13
CA ALA A 86 -34.97 -32.52 -2.92
C ALA A 86 -36.30 -31.77 -3.17
N ALA A 87 -36.46 -31.20 -4.37
CA ALA A 87 -37.68 -30.52 -4.80
C ALA A 87 -38.74 -31.47 -5.38
N GLU A 88 -38.45 -32.76 -5.51
CA GLU A 88 -39.40 -33.76 -5.97
C GLU A 88 -40.38 -34.11 -4.83
N PRO A 89 -41.69 -33.86 -4.99
CA PRO A 89 -42.67 -34.10 -3.93
C PRO A 89 -42.80 -35.61 -3.67
N ARG A 90 -42.42 -36.05 -2.46
CA ARG A 90 -42.78 -37.40 -1.98
C ARG A 90 -44.27 -37.43 -1.68
N PHE A 91 -45.04 -38.03 -2.58
CA PHE A 91 -46.40 -38.43 -2.27
C PHE A 91 -46.37 -39.63 -1.31
N PRO A 92 -47.18 -39.66 -0.25
CA PRO A 92 -47.35 -40.84 0.56
C PRO A 92 -48.16 -41.88 -0.22
N GLU A 93 -47.70 -43.11 -0.18
CA GLU A 93 -48.39 -44.27 -0.73
C GLU A 93 -49.71 -44.49 0.01
N VAL A 94 -50.82 -44.06 -0.59
CA VAL A 94 -52.17 -44.41 -0.13
C VAL A 94 -52.69 -45.51 -1.03
N ARG A 95 -52.72 -46.72 -0.47
CA ARG A 95 -53.60 -47.80 -0.90
C ARG A 95 -55.04 -47.31 -0.84
N SER A 96 -55.73 -47.28 -1.98
CA SER A 96 -57.16 -47.59 -2.00
C SER A 96 -57.60 -47.98 -3.41
N ALA A 97 -58.20 -49.16 -3.51
CA ALA A 97 -58.91 -49.66 -4.66
C ALA A 97 -60.35 -49.11 -4.64
N SER A 98 -60.83 -48.59 -5.76
CA SER A 98 -62.19 -48.83 -6.28
C SER A 98 -62.47 -47.98 -7.53
N ASP A 99 -62.90 -48.69 -8.57
CA ASP A 99 -63.88 -48.38 -9.61
C ASP A 99 -64.08 -46.93 -10.12
N GLY A 100 -63.89 -46.78 -11.44
CA GLY A 100 -65.06 -46.58 -12.31
C GLY A 100 -65.19 -45.26 -13.10
N VAL A 101 -65.04 -45.38 -14.42
CA VAL A 101 -65.91 -44.81 -15.50
C VAL A 101 -65.62 -43.39 -16.10
N VAL A 102 -65.01 -43.43 -17.30
CA VAL A 102 -65.41 -42.86 -18.64
C VAL A 102 -65.43 -41.34 -18.98
N ALA A 103 -64.89 -41.07 -20.20
CA ALA A 103 -65.15 -40.03 -21.24
C ALA A 103 -64.43 -38.66 -21.14
N GLU A 104 -63.50 -38.37 -22.08
CA GLU A 104 -63.62 -37.61 -23.38
C GLU A 104 -63.29 -36.12 -23.18
N ASP A 105 -62.15 -35.65 -23.69
CA ASP A 105 -61.90 -35.00 -24.99
C ASP A 105 -62.09 -33.47 -24.94
N ALA A 106 -61.05 -32.73 -25.35
CA ALA A 106 -61.08 -31.45 -26.07
C ALA A 106 -59.78 -30.65 -25.88
N LEU A 107 -59.22 -30.27 -27.05
CA LEU A 107 -58.13 -29.33 -27.30
C LEU A 107 -58.49 -27.89 -26.88
N GLU A 108 -57.49 -27.10 -26.45
CA GLU A 108 -57.15 -25.75 -26.98
C GLU A 108 -56.23 -24.94 -26.02
N THR A 109 -55.14 -24.41 -26.59
CA THR A 109 -54.32 -23.27 -26.13
C THR A 109 -54.88 -21.94 -26.68
N PRO A 110 -54.40 -20.72 -26.34
CA PRO A 110 -53.69 -20.17 -25.17
C PRO A 110 -54.25 -18.76 -24.73
N GLU A 111 -53.48 -18.06 -23.86
CA GLU A 111 -53.45 -16.60 -23.61
C GLU A 111 -54.34 -15.98 -22.47
N PRO A 112 -53.88 -14.85 -21.85
CA PRO A 112 -53.96 -14.62 -20.41
C PRO A 112 -54.76 -13.36 -20.03
N LEU A 113 -54.97 -13.15 -18.71
CA LEU A 113 -54.70 -11.90 -17.97
C LEU A 113 -55.49 -11.83 -16.66
N SER A 114 -54.86 -11.12 -15.73
CA SER A 114 -55.45 -10.19 -14.75
C SER A 114 -55.72 -10.67 -13.32
N THR A 115 -55.20 -9.83 -12.42
CA THR A 115 -55.77 -9.44 -11.11
C THR A 115 -55.77 -10.54 -10.05
N THR A 116 -55.41 -10.36 -8.80
CA THR A 116 -55.64 -9.26 -7.85
C THR A 116 -54.63 -9.51 -6.73
N GLY A 117 -53.83 -8.53 -6.34
CA GLY A 117 -54.18 -7.69 -5.20
C GLY A 117 -53.38 -8.10 -3.95
N GLY A 118 -52.65 -7.13 -3.39
CA GLY A 118 -52.26 -7.20 -1.98
C GLY A 118 -50.81 -7.52 -1.67
N GLN A 119 -49.85 -6.79 -2.24
CA GLN A 119 -48.71 -6.38 -1.42
C GLN A 119 -49.23 -5.49 -0.28
N ARG A 120 -49.50 -6.08 0.90
CA ARG A 120 -49.63 -5.37 2.18
C ARG A 120 -49.60 -6.37 3.34
N ALA A 121 -48.40 -6.77 3.74
CA ALA A 121 -48.17 -7.40 5.06
C ALA A 121 -46.78 -7.07 5.62
N LEU A 122 -46.21 -5.91 5.28
CA LEU A 122 -45.00 -5.34 5.88
C LEU A 122 -45.24 -3.83 6.05
N GLY A 123 -45.99 -3.45 7.09
CA GLY A 123 -46.34 -2.05 7.31
C GLY A 123 -47.21 -1.74 8.54
N ALA A 124 -47.38 -2.67 9.48
CA ALA A 124 -48.24 -2.47 10.65
C ALA A 124 -47.58 -3.00 11.94
N ALA A 125 -46.56 -2.30 12.44
CA ALA A 125 -46.11 -2.49 13.84
C ALA A 125 -45.35 -1.31 14.48
N LEU A 126 -45.13 -0.15 13.84
CA LEU A 126 -44.43 0.99 14.49
C LEU A 126 -45.04 2.38 14.20
N ASN A 127 -46.37 2.46 14.04
CA ASN A 127 -47.07 3.75 14.15
C ASN A 127 -47.76 3.86 15.52
N ARG A 128 -46.98 4.09 16.58
CA ARG A 128 -47.51 4.74 17.79
C ARG A 128 -47.14 6.20 17.75
N SER A 129 -48.17 7.04 17.67
CA SER A 129 -48.10 8.48 17.82
C SER A 129 -47.24 8.85 19.03
N ARG A 130 -46.14 9.58 18.82
CA ARG A 130 -45.37 10.19 19.92
C ARG A 130 -46.29 11.18 20.65
N PRO A 131 -46.51 11.06 21.97
CA PRO A 131 -47.23 12.09 22.70
C PRO A 131 -46.38 13.37 22.70
N ARG A 132 -46.91 14.46 22.14
CA ARG A 132 -46.32 15.80 22.25
C ARG A 132 -46.90 16.49 23.48
N GLY A 133 -46.07 17.20 24.24
CA GLY A 133 -46.45 18.02 25.38
C GLY A 133 -46.03 17.44 26.75
N HIS A 134 -46.50 18.06 27.84
CA HIS A 134 -46.12 17.77 29.23
C HIS A 134 -46.18 16.29 29.62
N ALA A 135 -46.97 15.46 28.92
CA ALA A 135 -47.02 14.00 29.09
C ALA A 135 -45.69 13.28 28.75
N ALA A 136 -44.92 13.77 27.78
CA ALA A 136 -43.59 13.23 27.47
C ALA A 136 -42.56 13.59 28.56
N LEU A 137 -42.73 14.75 29.20
CA LEU A 137 -41.85 15.22 30.26
C LEU A 137 -42.10 14.45 31.57
N VAL A 138 -43.36 14.12 31.87
CA VAL A 138 -43.72 13.24 32.99
C VAL A 138 -43.15 11.82 32.81
N LEU A 139 -43.20 11.27 31.60
CA LEU A 139 -42.64 9.94 31.29
C LEU A 139 -41.11 9.89 31.40
N VAL A 140 -40.42 10.96 30.98
CA VAL A 140 -38.96 11.07 31.13
C VAL A 140 -38.57 11.22 32.61
N CYS A 141 -39.31 12.02 33.39
CA CYS A 141 -39.07 12.14 34.84
C CYS A 141 -39.32 10.82 35.60
N LEU A 142 -40.34 10.04 35.23
CA LEU A 142 -40.61 8.73 35.83
C LEU A 142 -39.53 7.69 35.48
N ALA A 143 -39.00 7.72 34.25
CA ALA A 143 -37.91 6.83 33.84
C ALA A 143 -36.58 7.17 34.55
N VAL A 144 -36.27 8.45 34.74
CA VAL A 144 -35.08 8.90 35.48
C VAL A 144 -35.19 8.59 36.98
N ALA A 145 -36.37 8.74 37.58
CA ALA A 145 -36.60 8.37 38.98
C ALA A 145 -36.46 6.85 39.20
N ALA A 146 -36.89 6.02 38.26
CA ALA A 146 -36.71 4.56 38.33
C ALA A 146 -35.23 4.14 38.22
N ILE A 147 -34.44 4.81 37.39
CA ILE A 147 -33.00 4.51 37.23
C ILE A 147 -32.19 4.87 38.49
N ILE A 148 -32.62 5.86 39.28
CA ILE A 148 -31.91 6.29 40.50
C ILE A 148 -32.37 5.50 41.73
N ILE A 149 -33.66 5.14 41.83
CA ILE A 149 -34.21 4.49 43.03
C ILE A 149 -33.95 2.97 43.05
N ILE A 150 -33.90 2.32 41.88
CA ILE A 150 -33.71 0.86 41.80
C ILE A 150 -32.31 0.38 42.27
N PRO A 151 -31.18 1.07 41.97
CA PRO A 151 -29.88 0.72 42.53
C PRO A 151 -29.78 0.95 44.05
N LEU A 152 -30.52 1.93 44.58
CA LEU A 152 -30.45 2.32 45.98
C LEU A 152 -31.26 1.39 46.90
N VAL A 153 -32.38 0.84 46.41
CA VAL A 153 -33.22 -0.10 47.16
C VAL A 153 -32.64 -1.53 47.14
N LEU A 154 -31.91 -1.93 46.09
CA LEU A 154 -31.26 -3.24 46.04
C LEU A 154 -30.00 -3.34 46.93
N SER A 155 -29.49 -2.21 47.43
CA SER A 155 -28.31 -2.15 48.31
C SER A 155 -28.63 -2.26 49.81
N THR A 156 -29.92 -2.32 50.20
CA THR A 156 -30.34 -2.34 51.63
C THR A 156 -30.96 -3.66 52.10
N VAL A 157 -31.12 -4.64 51.20
CA VAL A 157 -31.68 -5.96 51.54
C VAL A 157 -30.76 -7.05 50.99
N ASN A 158 -29.65 -7.27 51.70
CA ASN A 158 -29.01 -8.57 51.90
C ASN A 158 -27.75 -8.40 52.77
N GLY A 159 -28.00 -8.14 54.07
CA GLY A 159 -26.98 -8.22 55.10
C GLY A 159 -26.51 -9.67 55.29
N LYS A 160 -25.34 -10.00 54.76
CA LYS A 160 -24.49 -11.08 55.27
C LYS A 160 -23.04 -10.81 54.85
N SER A 161 -22.18 -10.57 55.84
CA SER A 161 -20.77 -10.24 55.68
C SER A 161 -20.04 -11.22 54.75
N PRO A 162 -19.33 -10.76 53.71
CA PRO A 162 -18.37 -11.60 53.03
C PRO A 162 -17.04 -11.55 53.78
N ALA A 163 -16.67 -12.68 54.38
CA ALA A 163 -15.28 -13.00 54.65
C ALA A 163 -14.46 -12.80 53.35
N SER A 164 -13.23 -12.31 53.50
CA SER A 164 -12.25 -12.06 52.45
C SER A 164 -12.28 -13.11 51.33
N ARG A 165 -13.03 -12.83 50.27
CA ARG A 165 -12.87 -13.52 49.00
C ARG A 165 -11.83 -12.70 48.27
N ALA A 166 -10.63 -13.25 48.15
CA ALA A 166 -9.61 -12.70 47.27
C ALA A 166 -10.28 -12.38 45.94
N VAL A 167 -10.31 -11.09 45.59
CA VAL A 167 -10.60 -10.67 44.22
C VAL A 167 -9.43 -11.23 43.43
N ALA A 168 -9.66 -12.37 42.78
CA ALA A 168 -8.80 -12.77 41.68
C ALA A 168 -8.79 -11.57 40.73
N SER A 169 -7.59 -11.06 40.44
CA SER A 169 -7.34 -10.08 39.40
C SER A 169 -8.15 -10.44 38.15
N PRO A 170 -8.67 -9.47 37.37
CA PRO A 170 -9.40 -9.77 36.15
C PRO A 170 -8.57 -10.76 35.34
N THR A 171 -9.15 -11.94 35.11
CA THR A 171 -8.56 -13.00 34.31
C THR A 171 -8.11 -12.35 33.02
N GLY A 172 -6.80 -12.45 32.71
CA GLY A 172 -6.23 -11.86 31.51
C GLY A 172 -7.11 -12.18 30.32
N ALA A 173 -7.40 -11.18 29.48
CA ALA A 173 -8.17 -11.39 28.27
C ALA A 173 -7.65 -12.64 27.57
N ALA A 174 -8.52 -13.63 27.38
CA ALA A 174 -8.12 -14.90 26.78
C ALA A 174 -7.45 -14.59 25.43
N MET A 175 -6.16 -14.90 25.33
CA MET A 175 -5.40 -14.63 24.13
C MET A 175 -5.84 -15.59 23.03
N LEU A 176 -5.87 -15.11 21.79
CA LEU A 176 -6.06 -15.95 20.61
C LEU A 176 -4.72 -16.55 20.18
N PRO A 177 -4.69 -17.81 19.73
CA PRO A 177 -3.53 -18.38 19.05
C PRO A 177 -3.07 -17.51 17.87
N ALA A 178 -1.76 -17.39 17.64
CA ALA A 178 -1.22 -16.56 16.56
C ALA A 178 -1.66 -17.03 15.15
N ASP A 179 -1.89 -18.32 15.01
CA ASP A 179 -2.33 -19.03 13.80
C ASP A 179 -3.85 -19.02 13.60
N THR A 180 -4.59 -18.33 14.47
CA THR A 180 -6.03 -18.08 14.28
C THR A 180 -6.26 -17.49 12.87
N PRO A 181 -7.26 -17.95 12.10
CA PRO A 181 -7.58 -17.39 10.79
C PRO A 181 -7.66 -15.86 10.82
N LEU A 182 -7.11 -15.19 9.80
CA LEU A 182 -6.88 -13.75 9.84
C LEU A 182 -8.16 -12.95 10.11
N ASP A 183 -9.28 -13.34 9.48
CA ASP A 183 -10.61 -12.72 9.61
C ASP A 183 -11.26 -12.91 10.99
N GLN A 184 -10.85 -13.93 11.74
CA GLN A 184 -11.27 -14.18 13.12
C GLN A 184 -10.35 -13.48 14.13
N ALA A 185 -9.06 -13.35 13.79
CA ALA A 185 -8.05 -12.74 14.65
C ALA A 185 -8.15 -11.20 14.67
N MET A 186 -8.34 -10.58 13.50
CA MET A 186 -8.28 -9.12 13.37
C MET A 186 -8.99 -8.58 12.12
N THR A 187 -9.17 -7.27 12.08
CA THR A 187 -9.52 -6.52 10.88
C THR A 187 -8.39 -5.53 10.56
N VAL A 188 -7.92 -5.53 9.31
CA VAL A 188 -6.97 -4.54 8.82
C VAL A 188 -7.70 -3.60 7.86
N SER A 189 -7.79 -2.33 8.22
CA SER A 189 -8.52 -1.29 7.48
C SER A 189 -7.57 -0.29 6.82
N GLY A 190 -8.07 0.43 5.82
CA GLY A 190 -7.32 1.42 5.04
C GLY A 190 -7.13 0.98 3.59
N ARG A 191 -7.08 1.93 2.65
CA ARG A 191 -6.76 1.61 1.25
C ARG A 191 -5.31 1.12 1.14
N VAL A 192 -4.99 0.33 0.12
CA VAL A 192 -3.60 -0.07 -0.19
C VAL A 192 -2.74 1.19 -0.39
N GLY A 193 -1.60 1.26 0.29
CA GLY A 193 -0.69 2.40 0.28
C GLY A 193 -1.06 3.54 1.22
N ALA A 194 -2.26 3.56 1.77
CA ALA A 194 -2.61 4.45 2.89
C ALA A 194 -2.16 3.83 4.22
N THR A 195 -2.09 4.65 5.26
CA THR A 195 -1.77 4.18 6.62
C THR A 195 -2.80 3.16 7.10
N PRO A 196 -2.40 1.90 7.36
CA PRO A 196 -3.34 0.88 7.79
C PRO A 196 -3.69 1.03 9.27
N VAL A 197 -4.85 0.49 9.64
CA VAL A 197 -5.29 0.39 11.04
C VAL A 197 -5.62 -1.07 11.33
N VAL A 198 -5.01 -1.61 12.38
CA VAL A 198 -5.26 -2.98 12.84
C VAL A 198 -6.17 -2.96 14.06
N LYS A 199 -7.28 -3.68 13.99
CA LYS A 199 -8.18 -3.91 15.12
C LYS A 199 -8.20 -5.40 15.45
N LEU A 200 -7.72 -5.74 16.64
CA LEU A 200 -7.72 -7.11 17.13
C LEU A 200 -9.09 -7.50 17.69
N THR A 201 -9.49 -8.75 17.48
CA THR A 201 -10.64 -9.35 18.18
C THR A 201 -10.30 -9.60 19.65
N ALA A 202 -9.08 -10.06 19.91
CA ALA A 202 -8.46 -10.21 21.23
C ALA A 202 -6.93 -10.25 21.07
N PRO A 203 -6.14 -10.06 22.15
CA PRO A 203 -4.68 -10.15 22.10
C PRO A 203 -4.19 -11.49 21.52
N LEU A 204 -3.13 -11.48 20.72
CA LEU A 204 -2.54 -12.68 20.12
C LEU A 204 -1.40 -13.23 20.99
N SER A 205 -1.36 -14.54 21.20
CA SER A 205 -0.19 -15.23 21.76
C SER A 205 0.98 -15.17 20.77
N ALA A 206 2.23 -15.23 21.26
CA ALA A 206 3.43 -15.28 20.40
C ALA A 206 3.46 -16.54 19.50
N PRO A 207 3.67 -16.41 18.17
CA PRO A 207 3.87 -17.57 17.30
C PRO A 207 5.26 -18.20 17.50
N SER A 208 5.43 -19.46 17.11
CA SER A 208 6.76 -20.10 17.08
C SER A 208 7.60 -19.74 15.85
N SER A 209 6.96 -19.24 14.80
CA SER A 209 7.59 -18.90 13.51
C SER A 209 6.76 -17.81 12.80
N LEU A 210 7.32 -17.23 11.74
CA LEU A 210 6.59 -16.27 10.91
C LEU A 210 5.38 -16.94 10.24
N ILE A 211 4.21 -16.32 10.35
CA ILE A 211 2.98 -16.66 9.63
C ILE A 211 2.70 -15.55 8.62
N ILE A 212 2.32 -15.93 7.39
CA ILE A 212 2.09 -15.00 6.29
C ILE A 212 0.68 -15.25 5.75
N ASP A 213 -0.13 -14.20 5.72
CA ASP A 213 -1.47 -14.22 5.14
C ASP A 213 -1.58 -13.16 4.03
N THR A 214 -2.15 -13.55 2.89
CA THR A 214 -2.51 -12.60 1.83
C THR A 214 -3.93 -12.09 2.10
N LEU A 215 -4.05 -10.84 2.54
CA LEU A 215 -5.34 -10.22 2.83
C LEU A 215 -6.00 -9.65 1.57
N ILE A 216 -5.22 -9.04 0.70
CA ILE A 216 -5.66 -8.50 -0.59
C ILE A 216 -4.69 -9.00 -1.66
N THR A 217 -5.20 -9.63 -2.71
CA THR A 217 -4.40 -9.96 -3.89
C THR A 217 -4.47 -8.79 -4.87
N GLY A 218 -3.30 -8.26 -5.23
CA GLY A 218 -3.21 -7.19 -6.21
C GLY A 218 -3.49 -7.66 -7.64
N GLU A 219 -3.87 -6.73 -8.50
CA GLU A 219 -4.10 -6.98 -9.93
C GLU A 219 -2.99 -6.41 -10.83
N GLY A 220 -1.97 -5.80 -10.22
CA GLY A 220 -0.85 -5.21 -10.94
C GLY A 220 0.19 -6.23 -11.39
N ARG A 221 1.34 -5.74 -11.82
CA ARG A 221 2.45 -6.56 -12.30
C ARG A 221 2.89 -7.56 -11.22
N ALA A 222 3.10 -8.83 -11.62
CA ALA A 222 3.72 -9.83 -10.76
C ALA A 222 5.23 -9.57 -10.64
N LEU A 223 5.72 -9.46 -9.41
CA LEU A 223 7.13 -9.18 -9.11
C LEU A 223 8.01 -10.39 -9.43
N GLN A 224 9.04 -10.17 -10.24
CA GLN A 224 10.07 -11.15 -10.60
C GLN A 224 11.41 -10.80 -9.96
N PRO A 225 12.32 -11.77 -9.80
CA PRO A 225 13.69 -11.49 -9.35
C PRO A 225 14.36 -10.39 -10.17
N GLY A 226 14.93 -9.40 -9.48
CA GLY A 226 15.56 -8.22 -10.08
C GLY A 226 14.61 -7.07 -10.45
N ASP A 227 13.29 -7.24 -10.32
CA ASP A 227 12.35 -6.14 -10.48
C ASP A 227 12.52 -5.13 -9.34
N ALA A 228 12.30 -3.85 -9.66
CA ALA A 228 12.06 -2.83 -8.66
C ALA A 228 10.65 -2.99 -8.08
N ALA A 229 10.57 -2.98 -6.75
CA ALA A 229 9.34 -2.95 -5.98
C ALA A 229 9.32 -1.73 -5.06
N LEU A 230 8.13 -1.19 -4.80
CA LEU A 230 7.89 -0.17 -3.80
C LEU A 230 6.96 -0.76 -2.75
N LEU A 231 7.41 -0.79 -1.50
CA LEU A 231 6.67 -1.36 -0.39
C LEU A 231 6.25 -0.26 0.58
N SER A 232 5.04 -0.38 1.13
CA SER A 232 4.63 0.37 2.32
C SER A 232 4.47 -0.60 3.48
N ILE A 233 5.28 -0.43 4.52
CA ILE A 233 5.38 -1.35 5.64
C ILE A 233 4.93 -0.63 6.92
N ALA A 234 4.01 -1.24 7.65
CA ALA A 234 3.60 -0.78 8.97
C ALA A 234 3.59 -1.95 9.96
N THR A 235 4.21 -1.77 11.12
CA THR A 235 4.22 -2.76 12.19
C THR A 235 3.24 -2.36 13.30
N PHE A 236 2.65 -3.36 13.93
CA PHE A 236 1.67 -3.22 14.99
C PHE A 236 1.94 -4.25 16.08
N SER A 237 1.62 -3.89 17.31
CA SER A 237 1.63 -4.80 18.44
C SER A 237 0.46 -5.79 18.34
N GLY A 238 0.75 -7.08 18.45
CA GLY A 238 -0.25 -8.14 18.46
C GLY A 238 -1.04 -8.25 19.76
N THR A 239 -0.77 -7.42 20.77
CA THR A 239 -1.52 -7.43 22.04
C THR A 239 -2.64 -6.39 22.06
N ASP A 240 -2.41 -5.22 21.47
CA ASP A 240 -3.30 -4.05 21.51
C ASP A 240 -3.62 -3.46 20.13
N GLY A 241 -2.97 -3.93 19.06
CA GLY A 241 -3.16 -3.41 17.70
C GLY A 241 -2.55 -2.02 17.48
N ARG A 242 -1.77 -1.51 18.43
CA ARG A 242 -1.14 -0.19 18.34
C ARG A 242 0.00 -0.21 17.32
N ASN A 243 0.09 0.83 16.50
CA ASN A 243 1.18 1.00 15.55
C ASN A 243 2.53 1.16 16.29
N THR A 244 3.52 0.37 15.87
CA THR A 244 4.87 0.31 16.44
C THR A 244 5.94 0.61 15.38
N THR A 245 5.55 1.12 14.23
CA THR A 245 6.44 1.31 13.08
C THR A 245 7.54 2.32 13.43
N SER A 246 8.79 1.92 13.18
CA SER A 246 9.96 2.78 13.33
C SER A 246 10.43 3.35 11.98
N LEU A 247 11.03 4.53 12.03
CA LEU A 247 11.56 5.22 10.85
C LEU A 247 12.70 4.45 10.15
N SER A 248 13.49 3.67 10.89
CA SER A 248 14.56 2.83 10.33
C SER A 248 14.58 1.43 10.93
N ALA A 249 15.05 0.45 10.14
CA ALA A 249 15.24 -0.91 10.60
C ALA A 249 16.35 -0.90 11.67
N GLY A 250 16.01 -1.30 12.90
CA GLY A 250 16.96 -1.32 14.01
C GLY A 250 17.14 0.00 14.77
N SER A 251 16.35 1.05 14.52
CA SER A 251 16.35 2.21 15.43
C SER A 251 15.60 1.86 16.72
N SER A 252 16.32 1.81 17.84
CA SER A 252 15.75 1.73 19.19
C SER A 252 15.27 3.09 19.72
N GLY A 253 15.21 4.13 18.87
CA GLY A 253 14.77 5.47 19.23
C GLY A 253 13.26 5.66 19.12
N GLU A 254 12.74 6.64 19.87
CA GLU A 254 11.32 7.05 19.98
C GLU A 254 10.71 7.64 18.67
N GLU A 255 11.41 7.52 17.55
CA GLU A 255 11.02 8.04 16.25
C GLU A 255 10.06 7.05 15.56
N HIS A 256 8.76 7.28 15.79
CA HIS A 256 7.66 6.53 15.18
C HIS A 256 7.13 7.22 13.92
N THR A 257 6.78 6.41 12.92
CA THR A 257 6.03 6.84 11.72
C THR A 257 4.77 6.00 11.62
N SER A 258 3.77 6.43 10.85
CA SER A 258 2.59 5.59 10.67
C SER A 258 2.84 4.45 9.68
N ARG A 259 3.76 4.64 8.74
CA ARG A 259 4.24 3.63 7.79
C ARG A 259 5.60 4.03 7.22
N ARG A 260 6.35 3.06 6.70
CA ARG A 260 7.62 3.27 6.01
C ARG A 260 7.52 2.86 4.55
N LEU A 261 8.01 3.72 3.66
CA LEU A 261 8.20 3.40 2.25
C LEU A 261 9.59 2.81 2.01
N VAL A 262 9.65 1.71 1.24
CA VAL A 262 10.90 1.02 0.92
C VAL A 262 10.92 0.68 -0.57
N SER A 263 11.86 1.28 -1.31
CA SER A 263 12.19 0.87 -2.68
C SER A 263 13.24 -0.24 -2.64
N VAL A 264 12.99 -1.38 -3.28
CA VAL A 264 13.86 -2.57 -3.21
C VAL A 264 13.96 -3.27 -4.57
N SER A 265 15.08 -3.94 -4.84
CA SER A 265 15.20 -4.92 -5.93
C SER A 265 14.80 -6.31 -5.43
N VAL A 266 13.97 -7.04 -6.16
CA VAL A 266 13.33 -8.33 -5.75
C VAL A 266 14.32 -9.53 -5.77
N ASP A 267 15.58 -9.28 -5.46
CA ASP A 267 16.68 -10.23 -5.32
C ASP A 267 17.81 -9.66 -4.46
N GLN A 268 17.52 -8.57 -3.73
CA GLN A 268 18.51 -7.84 -2.97
C GLN A 268 18.98 -8.67 -1.78
N ALA A 269 20.23 -9.15 -1.87
CA ALA A 269 20.86 -10.04 -0.89
C ALA A 269 20.73 -9.59 0.58
N SER A 270 20.74 -8.29 0.85
CA SER A 270 20.64 -7.75 2.21
C SER A 270 19.23 -7.78 2.81
N LEU A 271 18.21 -8.12 2.01
CA LEU A 271 16.80 -8.14 2.39
C LEU A 271 16.12 -9.46 2.03
N ASN A 272 16.88 -10.56 1.92
CA ASN A 272 16.41 -11.86 1.43
C ASN A 272 15.07 -12.29 2.04
N ASP A 273 14.90 -12.22 3.36
CA ASP A 273 13.65 -12.62 4.01
C ASP A 273 12.44 -11.80 3.50
N LEU A 274 12.62 -10.49 3.29
CA LEU A 274 11.57 -9.63 2.75
C LEU A 274 11.36 -9.87 1.25
N THR A 275 12.44 -10.01 0.48
CA THR A 275 12.35 -10.20 -0.97
C THR A 275 11.75 -11.56 -1.31
N ASP A 276 12.02 -12.60 -0.53
CA ASP A 276 11.44 -13.94 -0.70
C ASP A 276 9.93 -13.92 -0.46
N ILE A 277 9.47 -13.15 0.53
CA ILE A 277 8.04 -12.99 0.86
C ILE A 277 7.26 -12.30 -0.28
N ILE A 278 7.85 -11.28 -0.91
CA ILE A 278 7.17 -10.50 -1.96
C ILE A 278 7.39 -11.08 -3.37
N THR A 279 8.35 -11.97 -3.57
CA THR A 279 8.63 -12.56 -4.89
C THR A 279 7.40 -13.33 -5.39
N GLY A 280 6.99 -13.08 -6.63
CA GLY A 280 5.80 -13.68 -7.23
C GLY A 280 4.47 -13.05 -6.81
N THR A 281 4.45 -12.14 -5.83
CA THR A 281 3.25 -11.35 -5.51
C THR A 281 3.00 -10.27 -6.57
N THR A 282 1.76 -9.81 -6.67
CA THR A 282 1.36 -8.77 -7.62
C THR A 282 1.35 -7.39 -6.95
N GLU A 283 1.70 -6.35 -7.71
CA GLU A 283 1.48 -4.96 -7.29
C GLU A 283 -0.01 -4.75 -6.93
N GLY A 284 -0.27 -4.06 -5.83
CA GLY A 284 -1.58 -3.92 -5.19
C GLY A 284 -1.86 -4.93 -4.08
N THR A 285 -0.98 -5.92 -3.87
CA THR A 285 -1.14 -6.94 -2.81
C THR A 285 -0.95 -6.33 -1.42
N ARG A 286 -1.78 -6.74 -0.46
CA ARG A 286 -1.59 -6.52 0.97
C ARG A 286 -1.34 -7.86 1.67
N LEU A 287 -0.15 -7.99 2.26
CA LEU A 287 0.22 -9.10 3.12
C LEU A 287 0.08 -8.69 4.59
N VAL A 288 -0.28 -9.66 5.43
CA VAL A 288 -0.26 -9.53 6.89
C VAL A 288 0.62 -10.64 7.44
N LEU A 289 1.72 -10.24 8.06
CA LEU A 289 2.69 -11.13 8.67
C LEU A 289 2.46 -11.12 10.18
N ARG A 290 2.56 -12.28 10.82
CA ARG A 290 2.54 -12.43 12.28
C ARG A 290 3.81 -13.14 12.71
N GLY A 291 4.72 -12.40 13.33
CA GLY A 291 6.04 -12.87 13.72
C GLY A 291 6.27 -12.83 15.23
N PRO A 292 7.16 -13.69 15.76
CA PRO A 292 7.56 -13.62 17.16
C PRO A 292 8.44 -12.38 17.38
N VAL A 293 8.19 -11.67 18.48
CA VAL A 293 9.04 -10.59 18.97
C VAL A 293 9.18 -10.70 20.49
N VAL A 294 10.24 -10.17 21.08
CA VAL A 294 10.40 -10.08 22.53
C VAL A 294 10.26 -8.62 22.96
N VAL A 295 9.27 -8.33 23.80
CA VAL A 295 9.03 -7.01 24.37
C VAL A 295 9.27 -7.11 25.87
N ASP A 296 10.24 -6.35 26.40
CA ASP A 296 10.60 -6.34 27.82
C ASP A 296 10.84 -7.75 28.41
N GLY A 297 11.53 -8.61 27.64
CA GLY A 297 11.82 -9.99 28.03
C GLY A 297 10.64 -10.96 27.93
N THR A 298 9.48 -10.49 27.46
CA THR A 298 8.27 -11.31 27.29
C THR A 298 8.05 -11.61 25.80
N PRO A 299 7.90 -12.90 25.42
CA PRO A 299 7.48 -13.26 24.07
C PRO A 299 6.13 -12.65 23.72
N SER A 300 6.06 -12.01 22.56
CA SER A 300 4.90 -11.31 22.04
C SER A 300 4.80 -11.52 20.52
N THR A 301 3.77 -10.94 19.91
CA THR A 301 3.52 -10.98 18.47
C THR A 301 3.70 -9.60 17.88
N GLU A 302 4.50 -9.50 16.81
CA GLU A 302 4.48 -8.36 15.91
C GLU A 302 3.59 -8.69 14.71
N ILE A 303 2.72 -7.76 14.35
CA ILE A 303 1.91 -7.80 13.13
C ILE A 303 2.53 -6.82 12.14
N THR A 304 2.95 -7.32 10.97
CA THR A 304 3.52 -6.47 9.92
C THR A 304 2.60 -6.48 8.71
N VAL A 305 2.04 -5.32 8.40
CA VAL A 305 1.25 -5.09 7.18
C VAL A 305 2.18 -4.60 6.09
N ILE A 306 2.25 -5.34 4.98
CA ILE A 306 3.07 -4.99 3.82
C ILE A 306 2.15 -4.77 2.62
N ASP A 307 2.11 -3.55 2.13
CA ASP A 307 1.49 -3.23 0.85
C ASP A 307 2.56 -3.21 -0.25
N VAL A 308 2.38 -4.01 -1.28
CA VAL A 308 3.16 -3.95 -2.51
C VAL A 308 2.54 -2.88 -3.40
N LEU A 309 3.17 -1.72 -3.53
CA LEU A 309 2.60 -0.58 -4.25
C LEU A 309 2.86 -0.67 -5.75
N PRO A 310 1.95 -0.14 -6.59
CA PRO A 310 2.22 0.05 -8.01
C PRO A 310 3.50 0.84 -8.23
N THR A 311 4.33 0.37 -9.16
CA THR A 311 5.56 1.09 -9.54
C THR A 311 5.38 1.92 -10.80
N THR A 312 4.16 2.01 -11.32
CA THR A 312 3.76 2.88 -12.42
C THR A 312 2.46 3.61 -12.06
N ALA A 313 2.17 4.73 -12.73
CA ALA A 313 0.92 5.45 -12.54
C ALA A 313 -0.29 4.53 -12.78
N SER A 314 -1.28 4.62 -11.89
CA SER A 314 -2.50 3.83 -11.89
C SER A 314 -3.69 4.75 -11.63
N GLY A 315 -4.71 4.66 -12.48
CA GLY A 315 -5.86 5.54 -12.40
C GLY A 315 -6.61 5.66 -13.73
N THR A 316 -7.41 6.73 -13.83
CA THR A 316 -8.23 6.97 -15.01
C THR A 316 -7.41 7.67 -16.10
N ALA A 317 -7.36 7.10 -17.30
CA ALA A 317 -6.69 7.75 -18.42
C ALA A 317 -7.40 9.06 -18.80
N VAL A 318 -6.61 10.10 -19.05
CA VAL A 318 -7.06 11.42 -19.49
C VAL A 318 -6.51 11.67 -20.89
N ALA A 319 -7.36 12.22 -21.76
CA ALA A 319 -6.98 12.49 -23.14
C ALA A 319 -5.78 13.47 -23.19
N PRO A 320 -4.75 13.18 -24.02
CA PRO A 320 -3.65 14.11 -24.20
C PRO A 320 -4.11 15.47 -24.71
N VAL A 321 -3.44 16.54 -24.24
CA VAL A 321 -3.73 17.92 -24.65
C VAL A 321 -2.77 18.33 -25.77
N ALA A 322 -3.32 18.92 -26.84
CA ALA A 322 -2.53 19.40 -27.96
C ALA A 322 -1.48 20.44 -27.51
N GLY A 323 -0.28 20.37 -28.07
CA GLY A 323 0.83 21.25 -27.73
C GLY A 323 1.64 20.83 -26.50
N MET A 324 1.27 19.74 -25.82
CA MET A 324 2.07 19.15 -24.74
C MET A 324 3.01 18.05 -25.24
N PRO A 325 4.14 17.81 -24.55
CA PRO A 325 5.02 16.68 -24.83
C PRO A 325 4.25 15.36 -24.87
N THR A 326 4.62 14.48 -25.80
CA THR A 326 3.96 13.19 -25.97
C THR A 326 4.65 12.13 -25.12
N VAL A 327 3.87 11.39 -24.35
CA VAL A 327 4.33 10.23 -23.58
C VAL A 327 4.03 8.96 -24.38
N ILE A 328 5.07 8.19 -24.65
CA ILE A 328 5.00 6.94 -25.40
C ILE A 328 5.32 5.80 -24.42
N PRO A 329 4.35 4.95 -24.08
CA PRO A 329 4.62 3.74 -23.31
C PRO A 329 5.57 2.82 -24.06
N GLY A 330 6.55 2.27 -23.36
CA GLY A 330 7.42 1.20 -23.84
C GLY A 330 7.18 -0.11 -23.09
N ASP A 331 8.00 -1.11 -23.41
CA ASP A 331 7.91 -2.42 -22.77
C ASP A 331 8.30 -2.35 -21.29
N ALA A 332 7.78 -3.29 -20.49
CA ALA A 332 8.18 -3.51 -19.10
C ALA A 332 8.17 -2.23 -18.22
N GLY A 333 7.15 -1.38 -18.39
CA GLY A 333 6.99 -0.15 -17.61
C GLY A 333 7.92 1.00 -18.02
N ALA A 334 8.63 0.87 -19.15
CA ALA A 334 9.40 1.96 -19.74
C ALA A 334 8.47 3.05 -20.28
N VAL A 335 8.97 4.28 -20.28
CA VAL A 335 8.29 5.44 -20.85
C VAL A 335 9.31 6.27 -21.62
N THR A 336 8.88 6.80 -22.77
CA THR A 336 9.65 7.76 -23.56
C THR A 336 8.86 9.04 -23.73
N LEU A 337 9.50 10.16 -23.45
CA LEU A 337 8.97 11.51 -23.58
C LEU A 337 9.51 12.16 -24.85
N SER A 338 8.62 12.64 -25.71
CA SER A 338 8.98 13.33 -26.95
C SER A 338 8.49 14.77 -26.96
N VAL A 339 9.37 15.66 -27.41
CA VAL A 339 9.13 17.09 -27.65
C VAL A 339 9.15 17.43 -29.15
N THR A 340 9.26 16.42 -30.02
CA THR A 340 9.45 16.61 -31.47
C THR A 340 8.29 17.40 -32.07
N GLY A 341 8.63 18.45 -32.82
CA GLY A 341 7.64 19.29 -33.51
C GLY A 341 6.90 20.28 -32.60
N LEU A 342 7.28 20.40 -31.32
CA LEU A 342 6.69 21.38 -30.40
C LEU A 342 7.57 22.63 -30.27
N PRO A 343 6.98 23.84 -30.23
CA PRO A 343 7.72 25.04 -29.91
C PRO A 343 8.23 24.99 -28.45
N ALA A 344 9.38 25.62 -28.20
CA ALA A 344 9.90 25.72 -26.83
C ALA A 344 8.89 26.44 -25.90
N PRO A 345 8.68 25.94 -24.67
CA PRO A 345 7.71 26.52 -23.76
C PRO A 345 8.19 27.90 -23.30
N THR A 346 7.31 28.88 -23.40
CA THR A 346 7.53 30.24 -22.86
C THR A 346 6.95 30.40 -21.45
N ARG A 347 6.12 29.45 -21.02
CA ARG A 347 5.49 29.40 -19.70
C ARG A 347 5.44 27.97 -19.20
N SER A 348 5.48 27.81 -17.89
CA SER A 348 5.30 26.49 -17.26
C SER A 348 3.87 26.00 -17.48
N THR A 349 3.73 24.75 -17.92
CA THR A 349 2.44 24.08 -18.06
C THR A 349 2.56 22.63 -17.62
N ALA A 350 1.47 22.09 -17.08
CA ALA A 350 1.37 20.70 -16.67
C ALA A 350 0.01 20.14 -17.06
N VAL A 351 -0.03 18.88 -17.48
CA VAL A 351 -1.25 18.13 -17.78
C VAL A 351 -1.17 16.75 -17.16
N ILE A 352 -2.30 16.28 -16.64
CA ILE A 352 -2.44 14.92 -16.13
C ILE A 352 -2.86 14.02 -17.30
N LEU A 353 -2.13 12.92 -17.51
CA LEU A 353 -2.47 11.90 -18.51
C LEU A 353 -3.09 10.65 -17.88
N ILE A 354 -2.81 10.41 -16.60
CA ILE A 354 -3.47 9.40 -15.78
C ILE A 354 -3.82 10.08 -14.47
N GLN A 355 -5.12 10.13 -14.14
CA GLN A 355 -5.63 10.70 -12.90
C GLN A 355 -5.63 9.61 -11.82
N GLY A 356 -4.70 9.72 -10.88
CA GLY A 356 -4.66 8.89 -9.68
C GLY A 356 -5.80 9.20 -8.71
N THR A 357 -5.99 8.32 -7.74
CA THR A 357 -7.05 8.42 -6.70
C THR A 357 -6.48 8.35 -5.29
N GLY A 358 -5.16 8.44 -5.14
CA GLY A 358 -4.47 8.38 -3.86
C GLY A 358 -4.50 9.70 -3.10
N GLU A 359 -3.69 9.77 -2.05
CA GLU A 359 -3.49 10.99 -1.25
C GLU A 359 -2.98 12.14 -2.12
N GLN A 360 -3.40 13.36 -1.82
CA GLN A 360 -2.96 14.55 -2.53
C GLN A 360 -1.58 14.99 -2.06
N VAL A 361 -0.74 15.34 -3.02
CA VAL A 361 0.59 15.87 -2.75
C VAL A 361 0.51 17.29 -2.17
N HIS A 362 1.27 17.54 -1.11
CA HIS A 362 1.41 18.84 -0.48
C HIS A 362 2.74 19.52 -0.87
N SER A 363 2.84 20.82 -0.64
CA SER A 363 4.01 21.62 -1.03
C SER A 363 5.31 21.24 -0.32
N ASN A 364 5.21 20.61 0.86
CA ASN A 364 6.34 20.09 1.64
C ASN A 364 6.46 18.56 1.56
N SER A 365 5.70 17.91 0.67
CA SER A 365 5.77 16.46 0.53
C SER A 365 7.12 16.02 -0.03
N ARG A 366 7.60 14.90 0.50
CA ARG A 366 8.61 14.07 -0.14
C ARG A 366 7.90 12.94 -0.85
N ILE A 367 7.88 12.97 -2.18
CA ILE A 367 7.17 11.97 -2.98
C ILE A 367 8.13 10.87 -3.43
N ILE A 368 7.63 9.64 -3.55
CA ILE A 368 8.28 8.59 -4.33
C ILE A 368 7.69 8.61 -5.73
N ALA A 369 8.55 8.69 -6.74
CA ALA A 369 8.13 8.89 -8.12
C ALA A 369 9.02 8.14 -9.12
N ARG A 370 8.53 8.00 -10.35
CA ARG A 370 9.39 7.78 -11.53
C ARG A 370 9.42 9.03 -12.37
N VAL A 371 10.61 9.43 -12.78
CA VAL A 371 10.83 10.68 -13.50
C VAL A 371 11.58 10.40 -14.79
N GLN A 372 11.14 11.05 -15.87
CA GLN A 372 11.97 11.21 -17.04
C GLN A 372 11.96 12.68 -17.42
N ALA A 373 13.15 13.23 -17.62
CA ALA A 373 13.35 14.59 -18.06
C ALA A 373 14.14 14.58 -19.36
N VAL A 374 13.69 15.34 -20.36
CA VAL A 374 14.39 15.51 -21.63
C VAL A 374 14.64 16.99 -21.90
N SER A 375 15.77 17.28 -22.51
CA SER A 375 16.11 18.60 -23.03
C SER A 375 15.14 18.96 -24.15
N TRP A 376 14.53 20.15 -24.09
CA TRP A 376 13.66 20.59 -25.19
C TRP A 376 14.45 20.91 -26.46
N THR A 377 15.73 21.30 -26.31
CA THR A 377 16.57 21.78 -27.41
C THR A 377 16.84 20.70 -28.45
N ASP A 378 17.09 19.47 -28.00
CA ASP A 378 17.58 18.37 -28.83
C ASP A 378 16.85 17.04 -28.53
N GLY A 379 15.92 17.01 -27.58
CA GLY A 379 15.23 15.79 -27.16
C GLY A 379 16.10 14.82 -26.37
N SER A 380 17.31 15.20 -25.98
CA SER A 380 18.23 14.32 -25.24
C SER A 380 17.71 14.03 -23.83
N VAL A 381 17.85 12.78 -23.39
CA VAL A 381 17.45 12.35 -22.05
C VAL A 381 18.42 12.91 -21.01
N ILE A 382 17.90 13.64 -20.03
CA ILE A 382 18.63 14.19 -18.88
C ILE A 382 18.60 13.20 -17.72
N THR A 383 17.44 12.61 -17.47
CA THR A 383 17.22 11.63 -16.39
C THR A 383 16.11 10.68 -16.82
N ASN A 384 16.21 9.41 -16.43
CA ASN A 384 15.20 8.41 -16.69
C ASN A 384 15.20 7.33 -15.61
N ASP A 385 14.16 7.32 -14.79
CA ASP A 385 13.94 6.35 -13.72
C ASP A 385 12.79 5.38 -14.07
N TYR A 386 12.44 5.22 -15.36
CA TYR A 386 11.42 4.27 -15.80
C TYR A 386 12.00 2.90 -16.17
N GLY A 387 11.16 1.87 -16.06
CA GLY A 387 11.49 0.48 -16.38
C GLY A 387 11.36 -0.46 -15.18
N ALA A 388 11.20 -1.74 -15.49
CA ALA A 388 10.89 -2.80 -14.51
C ALA A 388 11.92 -2.95 -13.40
N THR A 389 13.20 -2.66 -13.65
CA THR A 389 14.33 -2.84 -12.72
C THR A 389 14.86 -1.53 -12.13
N ALA A 390 14.48 -0.38 -12.69
CA ALA A 390 14.88 0.92 -12.15
C ALA A 390 14.13 1.17 -10.85
N LEU A 391 14.81 1.60 -9.78
CA LEU A 391 14.13 1.93 -8.53
C LEU A 391 13.42 3.29 -8.64
N PRO A 392 12.20 3.42 -8.12
CA PRO A 392 11.59 4.74 -7.90
C PRO A 392 12.48 5.64 -7.05
N VAL A 393 12.45 6.94 -7.35
CA VAL A 393 13.28 7.96 -6.71
C VAL A 393 12.45 8.82 -5.77
N ALA A 394 13.09 9.29 -4.69
CA ALA A 394 12.48 10.26 -3.79
C ALA A 394 12.70 11.69 -4.31
N VAL A 395 11.63 12.48 -4.39
CA VAL A 395 11.66 13.89 -4.81
C VAL A 395 11.13 14.75 -3.67
N GLU A 396 11.99 15.62 -3.16
CA GLU A 396 11.65 16.56 -2.09
C GLU A 396 11.08 17.86 -2.70
N LEU A 397 9.78 18.12 -2.53
CA LEU A 397 9.14 19.31 -3.13
C LEU A 397 9.45 20.60 -2.36
N SER A 398 9.86 20.51 -1.10
CA SER A 398 10.34 21.67 -0.34
C SER A 398 11.74 22.14 -0.79
N SER A 399 12.51 21.27 -1.44
CA SER A 399 13.91 21.51 -1.79
C SER A 399 14.06 22.48 -2.96
N ALA A 400 14.88 23.51 -2.79
CA ALA A 400 15.27 24.44 -3.86
C ALA A 400 16.06 23.76 -5.01
N LYS A 401 16.55 22.52 -4.81
CA LYS A 401 17.24 21.74 -5.86
C LYS A 401 16.27 21.07 -6.83
N THR A 402 15.00 20.90 -6.42
CA THR A 402 13.93 20.37 -7.27
C THR A 402 13.44 21.47 -8.21
N TYR A 403 13.19 21.15 -9.48
CA TYR A 403 12.70 22.11 -10.47
C TYR A 403 11.48 22.86 -9.93
N ALA A 404 11.51 24.20 -10.01
CA ALA A 404 10.41 25.05 -9.53
C ALA A 404 9.07 24.64 -10.17
N GLY A 405 9.10 24.29 -11.46
CA GLY A 405 7.93 23.77 -12.16
C GLY A 405 7.33 22.51 -11.53
N LEU A 406 8.16 21.55 -11.07
CA LEU A 406 7.67 20.36 -10.37
C LEU A 406 7.06 20.73 -9.02
N ARG A 407 7.76 21.57 -8.24
CA ARG A 407 7.31 22.01 -6.92
C ARG A 407 5.96 22.71 -6.97
N ASN A 408 5.70 23.47 -8.03
CA ASN A 408 4.47 24.24 -8.21
C ASN A 408 3.33 23.39 -8.79
N HIS A 409 3.61 22.55 -9.80
CA HIS A 409 2.57 21.82 -10.53
C HIS A 409 2.17 20.48 -9.93
N LEU A 410 2.97 19.93 -9.00
CA LEU A 410 2.63 18.67 -8.34
C LEU A 410 1.81 18.85 -7.07
N VAL A 411 1.63 20.07 -6.57
CA VAL A 411 0.71 20.32 -5.44
C VAL A 411 -0.72 19.94 -5.85
N ASP A 412 -1.45 19.29 -4.94
CA ASP A 412 -2.79 18.75 -5.10
C ASP A 412 -2.95 17.62 -6.12
N VAL A 413 -1.86 17.22 -6.79
CA VAL A 413 -1.85 16.04 -7.66
C VAL A 413 -2.00 14.79 -6.78
N PRO A 414 -2.98 13.90 -7.05
CA PRO A 414 -3.13 12.69 -6.27
C PRO A 414 -2.09 11.64 -6.64
N VAL A 415 -1.64 10.87 -5.66
CA VAL A 415 -0.85 9.65 -5.85
C VAL A 415 -1.55 8.69 -6.82
N GLY A 416 -0.76 8.02 -7.66
CA GLY A 416 -1.17 7.24 -8.81
C GLY A 416 -1.19 8.02 -10.11
N SER A 417 -1.04 9.35 -10.08
CA SER A 417 -1.12 10.17 -11.28
C SER A 417 0.13 10.13 -12.15
N ARG A 418 -0.06 10.22 -13.46
CA ARG A 418 0.98 10.56 -14.44
C ARG A 418 0.79 12.00 -14.90
N VAL A 419 1.81 12.83 -14.67
CA VAL A 419 1.81 14.25 -15.03
C VAL A 419 2.91 14.52 -16.05
N VAL A 420 2.57 15.25 -17.11
CA VAL A 420 3.51 15.75 -18.11
C VAL A 420 3.64 17.25 -17.97
N LEU A 421 4.87 17.73 -17.91
CA LEU A 421 5.21 19.12 -17.71
C LEU A 421 6.07 19.64 -18.86
N ALA A 422 5.81 20.88 -19.26
CA ALA A 422 6.65 21.66 -20.15
C ALA A 422 7.17 22.87 -19.38
N LEU A 423 8.48 22.89 -19.12
CA LEU A 423 9.12 23.85 -18.23
C LEU A 423 10.04 24.79 -19.03
N PRO A 424 9.82 26.12 -19.00
CA PRO A 424 10.81 27.08 -19.45
C PRO A 424 12.06 27.03 -18.56
N ALA A 425 13.16 27.63 -19.04
CA ALA A 425 14.46 27.52 -18.38
C ALA A 425 14.43 27.98 -16.91
N ASP A 426 13.77 29.09 -16.61
CA ASP A 426 13.61 29.65 -15.25
C ASP A 426 12.84 28.73 -14.29
N GLN A 427 12.00 27.83 -14.81
CA GLN A 427 11.25 26.84 -14.03
C GLN A 427 11.96 25.49 -13.92
N ALA A 428 13.08 25.32 -14.65
CA ALA A 428 13.97 24.18 -14.59
C ALA A 428 15.23 24.50 -13.76
N ARG A 429 16.41 24.67 -14.40
CA ARG A 429 17.68 25.07 -13.75
C ARG A 429 18.21 26.44 -14.19
N GLY A 430 17.48 27.16 -15.04
CA GLY A 430 17.85 28.47 -15.57
C GLY A 430 18.64 28.42 -16.88
N ASP A 431 19.12 27.26 -17.31
CA ASP A 431 20.02 27.09 -18.46
C ASP A 431 19.29 26.73 -19.76
N ARG A 432 18.27 25.87 -19.69
CA ARG A 432 17.50 25.41 -20.86
C ARG A 432 16.08 24.97 -20.50
N PRO A 433 15.12 25.05 -21.44
CA PRO A 433 13.80 24.44 -21.27
C PRO A 433 13.88 22.91 -21.21
N VAL A 434 12.99 22.31 -20.42
CA VAL A 434 12.95 20.87 -20.14
C VAL A 434 11.51 20.38 -20.20
N ALA A 435 11.29 19.21 -20.81
CA ALA A 435 10.04 18.47 -20.64
C ALA A 435 10.23 17.38 -19.58
N VAL A 436 9.22 17.17 -18.74
CA VAL A 436 9.27 16.16 -17.67
C VAL A 436 8.00 15.32 -17.70
N VAL A 437 8.12 14.01 -17.50
CA VAL A 437 7.01 13.14 -17.13
C VAL A 437 7.28 12.53 -15.76
N VAL A 438 6.29 12.63 -14.87
CA VAL A 438 6.36 12.15 -13.48
C VAL A 438 5.18 11.22 -13.24
N ASP A 439 5.48 10.01 -12.76
CA ASP A 439 4.50 9.15 -12.09
C ASP A 439 4.64 9.36 -10.58
N VAL A 440 3.60 9.88 -9.93
CA VAL A 440 3.56 10.04 -8.47
C VAL A 440 3.11 8.72 -7.85
N LEU A 441 4.00 7.99 -7.18
CA LEU A 441 3.74 6.63 -6.72
C LEU A 441 3.34 6.56 -5.24
N ALA A 442 3.91 7.41 -4.39
CA ALA A 442 3.55 7.52 -2.98
C ALA A 442 4.06 8.83 -2.38
N ILE A 443 3.59 9.16 -1.17
CA ILE A 443 4.10 10.25 -0.35
C ILE A 443 4.80 9.62 0.87
N GLU A 444 6.04 10.00 1.16
CA GLU A 444 6.68 9.72 2.44
C GLU A 444 6.09 10.63 3.52
N GLU A 445 5.74 10.06 4.67
CA GLU A 445 5.32 10.87 5.81
C GLU A 445 6.51 11.70 6.32
N PRO A 446 6.30 12.96 6.70
CA PRO A 446 7.34 13.74 7.36
C PRO A 446 7.72 13.06 8.67
N LYS A 447 9.00 13.16 9.05
CA LYS A 447 9.47 12.72 10.37
C LYS A 447 8.63 13.40 11.44
N THR A 448 7.78 12.64 12.11
CA THR A 448 6.95 13.16 13.19
C THR A 448 7.71 12.91 14.49
N GLU A 449 8.22 13.95 15.13
CA GLU A 449 8.51 13.86 16.56
C GLU A 449 7.18 13.65 17.29
N ALA A 450 7.13 12.65 18.16
CA ALA A 450 5.90 12.13 18.76
C ALA A 450 5.01 13.24 19.34
N SER A 451 3.96 13.62 18.60
CA SER A 451 2.89 14.46 19.12
C SER A 451 1.86 13.57 19.81
N GLY A 452 2.07 13.35 21.11
CA GLY A 452 1.03 12.85 21.99
C GLY A 452 -0.07 13.90 22.12
N ALA A 453 -1.03 13.91 21.21
CA ALA A 453 -2.28 14.66 21.37
C ALA A 453 -3.47 13.76 21.03
N SER A 454 -4.12 13.28 22.09
CA SER A 454 -5.40 12.59 22.01
C SER A 454 -6.47 13.51 21.37
N PRO A 455 -7.38 12.99 20.54
CA PRO A 455 -8.40 13.82 19.90
C PRO A 455 -9.50 14.15 20.91
N GLY A 456 -9.51 15.39 21.41
CA GLY A 456 -10.51 15.82 22.38
C GLY A 456 -10.39 17.28 22.81
N ALA A 457 -10.43 18.23 21.88
CA ALA A 457 -10.77 19.61 22.22
C ALA A 457 -11.38 20.33 21.01
N THR A 458 -12.66 20.63 21.11
CA THR A 458 -13.44 21.49 20.21
C THR A 458 -12.83 22.90 20.16
N PRO A 459 -12.68 23.54 18.99
CA PRO A 459 -12.11 24.89 18.92
C PRO A 459 -13.16 25.91 19.37
N THR A 460 -12.84 26.67 20.43
CA THR A 460 -13.60 27.88 20.80
C THR A 460 -12.86 29.09 20.21
N VAL A 461 -13.58 29.87 19.40
CA VAL A 461 -13.11 31.09 18.73
C VAL A 461 -13.31 32.31 19.62
N GLY A 462 -12.34 33.23 19.58
CA GLY A 462 -12.42 34.62 20.03
C GLY A 462 -11.84 34.83 21.44
N THR A 463 -10.90 35.74 21.70
CA THR A 463 -10.64 37.07 21.12
C THR A 463 -9.24 37.56 21.55
N ASP A 464 -8.47 38.14 20.64
CA ASP A 464 -7.35 39.06 20.95
C ASP A 464 -7.90 40.38 21.55
N PRO A 465 -7.13 41.12 22.38
CA PRO A 465 -6.28 42.16 21.79
C PRO A 465 -4.91 42.40 22.45
N GLU A 466 -4.00 42.88 21.59
CA GLU A 466 -2.93 43.87 21.81
C GLU A 466 -1.66 43.56 22.64
N LEU A 467 -0.53 43.62 21.89
CA LEU A 467 0.65 44.47 22.09
C LEU A 467 1.13 44.74 23.54
N SER A 468 2.33 44.25 23.88
CA SER A 468 3.45 45.15 24.22
C SER A 468 4.77 44.38 24.38
N SER A 469 5.78 44.90 23.73
CA SER A 469 7.20 44.58 23.89
C SER A 469 7.68 44.80 25.33
N ARG A 470 8.63 43.97 25.79
CA ARG A 470 9.53 44.34 26.90
C ARG A 470 10.91 43.71 26.74
N ALA A 471 11.89 44.58 26.54
CA ALA A 471 13.33 44.35 26.59
C ALA A 471 13.82 44.02 28.03
N PRO A 472 15.03 43.44 28.22
CA PRO A 472 15.50 42.94 29.50
C PRO A 472 15.96 44.04 30.48
N SER A 473 15.78 43.78 31.77
CA SER A 473 16.07 44.66 32.91
C SER A 473 17.58 44.72 33.24
N PRO A 474 18.11 45.89 33.70
CA PRO A 474 19.54 46.10 33.91
C PRO A 474 20.05 45.68 35.30
N ALA A 475 21.36 45.41 35.35
CA ALA A 475 22.16 45.12 36.54
C ALA A 475 22.41 46.36 37.42
N ALA A 476 22.53 46.14 38.73
CA ALA A 476 22.93 47.13 39.74
C ALA A 476 24.35 46.84 40.28
N PRO A 477 25.08 47.84 40.82
CA PRO A 477 26.54 47.92 40.77
C PRO A 477 27.30 47.50 42.05
N ALA A 478 28.62 47.44 41.88
CA ALA A 478 29.66 46.96 42.79
C ALA A 478 29.91 47.80 44.06
N ALA A 479 30.49 47.14 45.08
CA ALA A 479 31.31 47.77 46.11
C ALA A 479 32.52 46.87 46.48
N THR A 480 33.62 47.55 46.73
CA THR A 480 35.04 47.17 46.75
C THR A 480 35.58 46.72 48.12
N ALA A 481 36.79 46.13 48.09
CA ALA A 481 37.80 45.93 49.16
C ALA A 481 37.61 44.67 50.02
N GLY A 482 38.61 43.82 50.28
CA GLY A 482 40.06 43.90 50.09
C GLY A 482 40.72 43.11 51.23
N ASN A 483 41.43 42.02 50.90
CA ASN A 483 42.72 41.58 51.46
C ASN A 483 43.16 40.27 50.80
#